data_AF-A0A0G1CHA1-F1
#
_entry.id   AF-A0A0G1CHA1-F1
#
_cell.length_a   1.000
_cell.length_b   1.000
_cell.length_c   1.000
_cell.angle_alpha   90.00
_cell.angle_beta   90.00
_cell.angle_gamma   90.00
#
_symmetry.space_group_name_H-M   'P 1'
#
loop_
_entity.id
_entity.type
_entity.pdbx_description
1 polymer ?
#
loop_
_entity_poly.entity_id
_entity_poly.type
_entity_poly.pdbx_seq_one_letter_code
_entity_poly.pdbx_strand_id
1 'polypeptide(L)'
;MNETMEEVVMKTERTAKMYEELVALCAQAGEVGSSIESIGWDQHVMMPRGAKSVEVRGRESSALSAVHHGLVTSPRIGELLQSIEVATLSEAEAAQVHEIQEMYKRAVGVPTELVAQITKLATEAEMAWRKARSNNDFASFQPYLEQLVALKREVARCIDPNNSEPYEVLLQGYEPGMTLDKLDEFFASIRAVCVPLIREIASRPKPDVSILRKEIPMELQLAYNKMLAALLGYDFENGRLDTSTHPMTCGFGRVTNRYTNGWLSALLGTAHEVGHGNYCHNLPLEHYGTPLGTYRSLGVHESQSLLMERHIAKSYAFWQGNFRHLQAMYSPVLNGVTLEQFYQAVNLVEPGFIRVEADELTYTMHIILRYEIENALMDGSLAVRDLPQVWNRKMKELLGIVPPNDTLGCLQDIHWTDGSFGYFPTYTLGAVGAAKLFAGAEAQVPTLERDITQGDLSSLNSWLKENIHQHGCRYSSDELYRLATGSELTVGPYLEYLTEKFTNLYKL
;
A
#
# COMPACT_ATOMS: atom_id res chain seq x y z
N MET A 1 46.93 -10.36 -20.19
CA MET A 1 46.51 -11.65 -20.81
C MET A 1 45.19 -11.37 -21.47
N ASN A 2 45.11 -11.47 -22.80
CA ASN A 2 43.82 -11.38 -23.48
C ASN A 2 43.14 -12.74 -23.33
N GLU A 3 41.96 -12.77 -22.71
CA GLU A 3 41.09 -13.95 -22.71
C GLU A 3 40.81 -14.39 -24.14
N THR A 4 40.80 -15.69 -24.38
CA THR A 4 40.48 -16.24 -25.70
C THR A 4 38.97 -16.16 -25.96
N MET A 5 38.57 -16.09 -27.23
CA MET A 5 37.14 -16.04 -27.60
C MET A 5 36.36 -17.26 -27.10
N GLU A 6 37.00 -18.43 -27.00
CA GLU A 6 36.41 -19.64 -26.42
C GLU A 6 36.22 -19.54 -24.90
N GLU A 7 37.16 -18.94 -24.17
CA GLU A 7 37.02 -18.68 -22.72
C GLU A 7 35.86 -17.73 -22.43
N VAL A 8 35.71 -16.67 -23.23
CA VAL A 8 34.59 -15.73 -23.10
C VAL A 8 33.25 -16.42 -23.35
N VAL A 9 33.13 -17.24 -24.41
CA VAL A 9 31.89 -17.97 -24.73
C VAL A 9 31.51 -18.95 -23.61
N MET A 10 32.48 -19.76 -23.14
CA MET A 10 32.27 -20.71 -22.04
C MET A 10 31.83 -20.02 -20.74
N LYS A 11 32.38 -18.84 -20.46
CA LYS A 11 32.06 -18.05 -19.28
C LYS A 11 30.65 -17.47 -19.35
N THR A 12 30.24 -16.97 -20.51
CA THR A 12 28.89 -16.48 -20.76
C THR A 12 27.86 -17.60 -20.63
N GLU A 13 28.11 -18.78 -21.23
CA GLU A 13 27.21 -19.94 -21.10
C GLU A 13 27.08 -20.43 -19.65
N ARG A 14 28.17 -20.38 -18.88
CA ARG A 14 28.13 -20.73 -17.45
C ARG A 14 27.30 -19.73 -16.65
N THR A 15 27.46 -18.44 -16.91
CA THR A 15 26.72 -17.38 -16.22
C THR A 15 25.22 -17.46 -16.54
N ALA A 16 24.85 -17.71 -17.79
CA ALA A 16 23.46 -17.92 -18.19
C ALA A 16 22.81 -19.10 -17.43
N LYS A 17 23.49 -20.24 -17.31
CA LYS A 17 22.97 -21.39 -16.53
C LYS A 17 22.83 -21.09 -15.04
N MET A 18 23.76 -20.34 -14.46
CA MET A 18 23.68 -19.91 -13.05
C MET A 18 22.52 -18.95 -12.83
N TYR A 19 22.31 -18.02 -13.75
CA TYR A 19 21.16 -17.11 -13.73
C TYR A 19 19.84 -17.88 -13.83
N GLU A 20 19.71 -18.80 -14.78
CA GLU A 20 18.52 -19.67 -14.91
C GLU A 20 18.23 -20.45 -13.61
N GLU A 21 19.26 -21.01 -12.98
CA GLU A 21 19.13 -21.71 -11.69
C GLU A 21 18.67 -20.76 -10.56
N LEU A 22 19.26 -19.57 -10.48
CA LEU A 22 18.89 -18.56 -9.48
C LEU A 22 17.42 -18.13 -9.63
N VAL A 23 17.00 -17.84 -10.86
CA VAL A 23 15.63 -17.46 -11.19
C VAL A 23 14.66 -18.59 -10.85
N ALA A 24 15.00 -19.84 -11.19
CA ALA A 24 14.16 -20.99 -10.87
C ALA A 24 13.97 -21.19 -9.36
N LEU A 25 15.03 -21.04 -8.56
CA LEU A 25 14.95 -21.10 -7.10
C LEU A 25 14.09 -19.98 -6.52
N CYS A 26 14.23 -18.76 -7.05
CA CYS A 26 13.42 -17.62 -6.64
C CYS A 26 11.94 -17.83 -7.02
N ALA A 27 11.66 -18.25 -8.24
CA ALA A 27 10.32 -18.54 -8.74
C ALA A 27 9.61 -19.56 -7.86
N GLN A 28 10.30 -20.66 -7.53
CA GLN A 28 9.77 -21.68 -6.63
C GLN A 28 9.39 -21.09 -5.25
N ALA A 29 10.22 -20.22 -4.69
CA ALA A 29 9.90 -19.54 -3.44
C ALA A 29 8.66 -18.64 -3.61
N GLY A 30 8.61 -17.81 -4.65
CA GLY A 30 7.48 -16.92 -4.91
C GLY A 30 6.16 -17.66 -5.16
N GLU A 31 6.19 -18.81 -5.83
CA GLU A 31 5.01 -19.67 -6.05
C GLU A 31 4.46 -20.24 -4.74
N VAL A 32 5.34 -20.67 -3.83
CA VAL A 32 4.94 -21.08 -2.48
C VAL A 32 4.38 -19.88 -1.71
N GLY A 33 4.99 -18.70 -1.84
CA GLY A 33 4.48 -17.44 -1.27
C GLY A 33 3.05 -17.12 -1.73
N SER A 34 2.78 -17.17 -3.03
CA SER A 34 1.42 -16.96 -3.58
C SER A 34 0.41 -18.02 -3.11
N SER A 35 0.86 -19.25 -2.87
CA SER A 35 0.02 -20.29 -2.28
C SER A 35 -0.38 -19.95 -0.84
N ILE A 36 0.52 -19.36 -0.05
CA ILE A 36 0.23 -18.83 1.29
C ILE A 36 -0.81 -17.72 1.20
N GLU A 37 -0.69 -16.79 0.25
CA GLU A 37 -1.67 -15.72 0.05
C GLU A 37 -3.07 -16.27 -0.31
N SER A 38 -3.15 -17.32 -1.12
CA SER A 38 -4.43 -17.96 -1.48
C SER A 38 -5.11 -18.61 -0.28
N ILE A 39 -4.33 -19.22 0.62
CA ILE A 39 -4.83 -19.75 1.89
C ILE A 39 -5.24 -18.63 2.85
N GLY A 40 -4.52 -17.50 2.81
CA GLY A 40 -4.88 -16.27 3.50
C GLY A 40 -6.22 -15.71 3.03
N TRP A 41 -6.47 -15.67 1.72
CA TRP A 41 -7.77 -15.29 1.16
C TRP A 41 -8.89 -16.19 1.66
N ASP A 42 -8.70 -17.51 1.60
CA ASP A 42 -9.72 -18.48 2.06
C ASP A 42 -10.06 -18.25 3.53
N GLN A 43 -9.06 -17.96 4.37
CA GLN A 43 -9.24 -17.65 5.79
C GLN A 43 -10.15 -16.44 6.02
N HIS A 44 -10.09 -15.43 5.15
CA HIS A 44 -10.86 -14.19 5.28
C HIS A 44 -12.25 -14.25 4.63
N VAL A 45 -12.47 -15.17 3.69
CA VAL A 45 -13.68 -15.21 2.85
C VAL A 45 -14.53 -16.45 3.11
N MET A 46 -13.96 -17.66 3.01
CA MET A 46 -14.71 -18.91 2.93
C MET A 46 -14.55 -19.83 4.14
N MET A 47 -13.45 -19.71 4.89
CA MET A 47 -13.09 -20.65 5.94
C MET A 47 -14.14 -20.68 7.07
N PRO A 48 -14.59 -21.88 7.51
CA PRO A 48 -15.45 -22.01 8.68
C PRO A 48 -14.79 -21.46 9.96
N ARG A 49 -15.58 -20.81 10.82
CA ARG A 49 -15.09 -20.15 12.05
C ARG A 49 -14.93 -21.07 13.27
N GLY A 50 -15.08 -22.37 13.09
CA GLY A 50 -14.97 -23.35 14.19
C GLY A 50 -13.54 -23.47 14.70
N ALA A 51 -13.36 -23.69 16.01
CA ALA A 51 -12.03 -23.78 16.63
C ALA A 51 -11.10 -24.79 15.95
N LYS A 52 -11.62 -25.95 15.51
CA LYS A 52 -10.85 -26.95 14.77
C LYS A 52 -10.37 -26.43 13.41
N SER A 53 -11.18 -25.67 12.68
CA SER A 53 -10.81 -25.09 11.38
C SER A 53 -9.72 -24.04 11.54
N VAL A 54 -9.82 -23.19 12.57
CA VAL A 54 -8.79 -22.21 12.92
C VAL A 54 -7.48 -22.90 13.28
N GLU A 55 -7.52 -23.98 14.08
CA GLU A 55 -6.33 -24.75 14.44
C GLU A 55 -5.68 -25.43 13.23
N VAL A 56 -6.46 -26.07 12.36
CA VAL A 56 -5.96 -26.70 11.13
C VAL A 56 -5.32 -25.67 10.22
N ARG A 57 -6.00 -24.54 9.97
CA ARG A 57 -5.46 -23.45 9.15
C ARG A 57 -4.15 -22.91 9.72
N GLY A 58 -4.07 -22.71 11.03
CA GLY A 58 -2.83 -22.28 11.69
C GLY A 58 -1.66 -23.24 11.44
N ARG A 59 -1.90 -24.56 11.46
CA ARG A 59 -0.88 -25.57 11.17
C ARG A 59 -0.47 -25.56 9.68
N GLU A 60 -1.43 -25.45 8.77
CA GLU A 60 -1.17 -25.35 7.31
C GLU A 60 -0.30 -24.12 6.98
N SER A 61 -0.71 -22.94 7.47
CA SER A 61 0.03 -21.69 7.27
C SER A 61 1.44 -21.75 7.87
N SER A 62 1.60 -22.35 9.06
CA SER A 62 2.91 -22.51 9.69
C SER A 62 3.83 -23.43 8.89
N ALA A 63 3.31 -24.56 8.40
CA ALA A 63 4.09 -25.50 7.60
C ALA A 63 4.56 -24.87 6.29
N LEU A 64 3.68 -24.19 5.57
CA LEU A 64 4.03 -23.50 4.32
C LEU A 64 5.00 -22.35 4.55
N SER A 65 4.83 -21.56 5.62
CA SER A 65 5.75 -20.48 5.95
C SER A 65 7.16 -21.00 6.24
N ALA A 66 7.28 -22.16 6.90
CA ALA A 66 8.58 -22.80 7.15
C ALA A 66 9.26 -23.27 5.84
N VAL A 67 8.48 -23.85 4.92
CA VAL A 67 8.98 -24.23 3.58
C VAL A 67 9.43 -23.00 2.80
N HIS A 68 8.58 -21.97 2.74
CA HIS A 68 8.89 -20.70 2.08
C HIS A 68 10.17 -20.09 2.63
N HIS A 69 10.30 -20.00 3.96
CA HIS A 69 11.51 -19.48 4.61
C HIS A 69 12.77 -20.27 4.20
N GLY A 70 12.71 -21.60 4.23
CA GLY A 70 13.83 -22.44 3.82
C GLY A 70 14.26 -22.23 2.35
N LEU A 71 13.30 -21.95 1.46
CA LEU A 71 13.59 -21.64 0.06
C LEU A 71 14.27 -20.27 -0.10
N VAL A 72 13.72 -19.21 0.50
CA VAL A 72 14.27 -17.85 0.38
C VAL A 72 15.64 -17.68 1.06
N THR A 73 15.96 -18.51 2.06
CA THR A 73 17.27 -18.49 2.74
C THR A 73 18.22 -19.58 2.27
N SER A 74 17.94 -20.24 1.15
CA SER A 74 18.79 -21.33 0.64
C SER A 74 20.24 -20.85 0.46
N PRO A 75 21.26 -21.55 1.01
CA PRO A 75 22.67 -21.20 0.80
C PRO A 75 23.06 -21.16 -0.67
N ARG A 76 22.39 -21.98 -1.50
CA ARG A 76 22.63 -22.05 -2.94
C ARG A 76 22.35 -20.72 -3.64
N ILE A 77 21.34 -19.96 -3.18
CA ILE A 77 21.05 -18.62 -3.70
C ILE A 77 22.26 -17.70 -3.47
N GLY A 78 22.82 -17.72 -2.25
CA GLY A 78 24.00 -16.93 -1.91
C GLY A 78 25.24 -17.30 -2.75
N GLU A 79 25.48 -18.60 -2.98
CA GLU A 79 26.56 -19.08 -3.85
C GLU A 79 26.41 -18.59 -5.29
N LEU A 80 25.19 -18.65 -5.83
CA LEU A 80 24.88 -18.19 -7.19
C LEU A 80 25.05 -16.68 -7.32
N LEU A 81 24.51 -15.91 -6.39
CA LEU A 81 24.64 -14.44 -6.36
C LEU A 81 26.10 -13.99 -6.34
N GLN A 82 26.98 -14.71 -5.63
CA GLN A 82 28.42 -14.40 -5.62
C GLN A 82 29.16 -14.82 -6.91
N SER A 83 28.60 -15.77 -7.65
CA SER A 83 29.26 -16.37 -8.82
C SER A 83 28.81 -15.77 -10.16
N ILE A 84 27.64 -15.14 -10.20
CA ILE A 84 27.07 -14.55 -11.42
C ILE A 84 27.82 -13.26 -11.76
N GLU A 85 28.32 -13.17 -13.00
CA GLU A 85 28.92 -11.96 -13.54
C GLU A 85 27.86 -11.04 -14.14
N VAL A 86 27.28 -10.17 -13.32
CA VAL A 86 26.17 -9.27 -13.70
C VAL A 86 26.47 -8.44 -14.96
N ALA A 87 27.73 -8.06 -15.18
CA ALA A 87 28.15 -7.29 -16.37
C ALA A 87 27.96 -8.03 -17.70
N THR A 88 27.74 -9.35 -17.68
CA THR A 88 27.48 -10.18 -18.87
C THR A 88 25.99 -10.40 -19.14
N LEU A 89 25.12 -9.99 -18.22
CA LEU A 89 23.67 -10.12 -18.31
C LEU A 89 23.05 -8.95 -19.07
N SER A 90 21.84 -9.17 -19.59
CA SER A 90 20.99 -8.06 -20.03
C SER A 90 20.54 -7.18 -18.87
N GLU A 91 20.06 -5.98 -19.17
CA GLU A 91 19.59 -5.03 -18.15
C GLU A 91 18.48 -5.61 -17.25
N ALA A 92 17.53 -6.35 -17.83
CA ALA A 92 16.43 -6.95 -17.07
C ALA A 92 16.93 -8.07 -16.14
N GLU A 93 17.82 -8.92 -16.63
CA GLU A 93 18.44 -10.00 -15.84
C GLU A 93 19.30 -9.42 -14.70
N ALA A 94 20.05 -8.34 -14.97
CA ALA A 94 20.82 -7.63 -13.95
C ALA A 94 19.91 -7.03 -12.85
N ALA A 95 18.80 -6.39 -13.23
CA ALA A 95 17.82 -5.87 -12.29
C ALA A 95 17.22 -7.00 -11.44
N GLN A 96 16.86 -8.13 -12.06
CA GLN A 96 16.38 -9.31 -11.35
C GLN A 96 17.40 -9.83 -10.32
N VAL A 97 18.67 -9.94 -10.69
CA VAL A 97 19.74 -10.37 -9.76
C VAL A 97 19.89 -9.39 -8.60
N HIS A 98 19.88 -8.07 -8.86
CA HIS A 98 19.98 -7.07 -7.80
C HIS A 98 18.81 -7.15 -6.80
N GLU A 99 17.57 -7.30 -7.27
CA GLU A 99 16.41 -7.44 -6.38
C GLU A 99 16.48 -8.74 -5.56
N ILE A 100 16.87 -9.86 -6.17
CA ILE A 100 17.07 -11.13 -5.46
C ILE A 100 18.17 -10.97 -4.41
N GLN A 101 19.25 -10.26 -4.73
CA GLN A 101 20.36 -10.02 -3.79
C GLN A 101 19.91 -9.24 -2.55
N GLU A 102 19.15 -8.16 -2.73
CA GLU A 102 18.66 -7.37 -1.61
C GLU A 102 17.63 -8.15 -0.76
N MET A 103 16.73 -8.90 -1.40
CA MET A 103 15.80 -9.79 -0.69
C MET A 103 16.56 -10.85 0.12
N TYR A 104 17.56 -11.50 -0.49
CA TYR A 104 18.35 -12.54 0.16
C TYR A 104 19.16 -11.99 1.34
N LYS A 105 19.87 -10.87 1.15
CA LYS A 105 20.65 -10.18 2.19
C LYS A 105 19.82 -9.94 3.44
N ARG A 106 18.56 -9.51 3.27
CA ARG A 106 17.67 -9.19 4.39
C ARG A 106 17.10 -10.44 5.05
N ALA A 107 16.74 -11.44 4.25
CA ALA A 107 16.23 -12.71 4.74
C ALA A 107 17.27 -13.46 5.59
N VAL A 108 18.55 -13.44 5.18
CA VAL A 108 19.64 -14.13 5.89
C VAL A 108 20.33 -13.27 6.96
N GLY A 109 20.22 -11.94 6.86
CA GLY A 109 20.85 -11.03 7.81
C GLY A 109 20.28 -11.09 9.22
N VAL A 110 19.01 -11.47 9.36
CA VAL A 110 18.32 -11.55 10.66
C VAL A 110 18.39 -12.99 11.22
N PRO A 111 18.95 -13.21 12.42
CA PRO A 111 19.00 -14.54 13.02
C PRO A 111 17.62 -15.17 13.21
N THR A 112 17.50 -16.47 12.95
CA THR A 112 16.24 -17.23 13.12
C THR A 112 15.65 -17.10 14.52
N GLU A 113 16.51 -17.05 15.55
CA GLU A 113 16.09 -16.85 16.95
C GLU A 113 15.41 -15.49 17.15
N LEU A 114 15.93 -14.42 16.54
CA LEU A 114 15.34 -13.09 16.61
C LEU A 114 14.00 -13.04 15.86
N VAL A 115 13.90 -13.69 14.70
CA VAL A 115 12.63 -13.83 13.96
C VAL A 115 11.58 -14.57 14.78
N ALA A 116 11.97 -15.65 15.47
CA ALA A 116 11.07 -16.42 16.33
C ALA A 116 10.59 -15.60 17.54
N GLN A 117 11.48 -14.83 18.17
CA GLN A 117 11.15 -13.94 19.27
C GLN A 117 10.15 -12.86 18.85
N ILE A 118 10.38 -12.21 17.70
CA ILE A 118 9.47 -11.18 17.16
C ILE A 118 8.10 -11.79 16.83
N THR A 119 8.06 -12.92 16.13
CA THR A 119 6.80 -13.59 15.76
C THR A 119 5.96 -13.93 16.99
N LYS A 120 6.60 -14.48 18.04
CA LYS A 120 5.93 -14.79 19.30
C LYS A 120 5.41 -13.50 19.97
N LEU A 121 6.26 -12.50 20.09
CA LEU A 121 5.91 -11.24 20.75
C LEU A 121 4.79 -10.52 19.99
N ALA A 122 4.80 -10.52 18.66
CA ALA A 122 3.76 -9.91 17.83
C ALA A 122 2.37 -10.50 18.11
N THR A 123 2.29 -11.83 18.22
CA THR A 123 1.04 -12.54 18.56
C THR A 123 0.54 -12.12 19.95
N GLU A 124 1.44 -12.06 20.94
CA GLU A 124 1.09 -11.63 22.30
C GLU A 124 0.69 -10.15 22.35
N ALA A 125 1.42 -9.30 21.63
CA ALA A 125 1.20 -7.87 21.53
C ALA A 125 -0.14 -7.53 20.87
N GLU A 126 -0.53 -8.24 19.81
CA GLU A 126 -1.83 -8.05 19.16
C GLU A 126 -2.99 -8.39 20.12
N MET A 127 -2.89 -9.51 20.84
CA MET A 127 -3.89 -9.89 21.85
C MET A 127 -3.98 -8.87 22.99
N ALA A 128 -2.84 -8.36 23.45
CA ALA A 128 -2.79 -7.31 24.46
C ALA A 128 -3.40 -6.01 23.94
N TRP A 129 -3.04 -5.59 22.72
CA TRP A 129 -3.55 -4.40 22.04
C TRP A 129 -5.06 -4.44 21.85
N ARG A 130 -5.64 -5.57 21.42
CA ARG A 130 -7.11 -5.71 21.28
C ARG A 130 -7.83 -5.41 22.60
N LYS A 131 -7.29 -5.90 23.73
CA LYS A 131 -7.82 -5.63 25.07
C LYS A 131 -7.59 -4.18 25.50
N ALA A 132 -6.36 -3.69 25.34
CA ALA A 132 -5.97 -2.31 25.65
C ALA A 132 -6.85 -1.30 24.90
N ARG A 133 -7.02 -1.47 23.59
CA ARG A 133 -7.87 -0.63 22.74
C ARG A 133 -9.33 -0.66 23.17
N SER A 134 -9.88 -1.83 23.49
CA SER A 134 -11.25 -1.95 23.97
C SER A 134 -11.46 -1.30 25.34
N ASN A 135 -10.44 -1.29 26.19
CA ASN A 135 -10.51 -0.77 27.55
C ASN A 135 -9.96 0.65 27.71
N ASN A 136 -9.48 1.26 26.62
CA ASN A 136 -8.75 2.52 26.65
C ASN A 136 -7.58 2.51 27.66
N ASP A 137 -6.72 1.49 27.55
CA ASP A 137 -5.66 1.21 28.51
C ASP A 137 -4.32 1.02 27.81
N PHE A 138 -3.68 2.13 27.42
CA PHE A 138 -2.35 2.07 26.78
C PHE A 138 -1.29 1.43 27.69
N ALA A 139 -1.41 1.60 29.02
CA ALA A 139 -0.42 1.10 29.96
C ALA A 139 -0.26 -0.43 29.93
N SER A 140 -1.33 -1.19 29.64
CA SER A 140 -1.21 -2.64 29.46
C SER A 140 -0.60 -3.07 28.13
N PHE A 141 -0.62 -2.22 27.11
CA PHE A 141 0.05 -2.48 25.82
C PHE A 141 1.50 -2.00 25.79
N GLN A 142 1.82 -0.95 26.55
CA GLN A 142 3.15 -0.30 26.57
C GLN A 142 4.33 -1.30 26.68
N PRO A 143 4.35 -2.30 27.58
CA PRO A 143 5.51 -3.19 27.73
C PRO A 143 5.77 -4.06 26.50
N TYR A 144 4.73 -4.37 25.71
CA TYR A 144 4.86 -5.12 24.46
C TYR A 144 5.46 -4.24 23.37
N LEU A 145 4.98 -2.99 23.27
CA LEU A 145 5.50 -2.03 22.30
C LEU A 145 6.96 -1.65 22.59
N GLU A 146 7.36 -1.51 23.85
CA GLU A 146 8.75 -1.30 24.25
C GLU A 146 9.67 -2.44 23.77
N GLN A 147 9.24 -3.69 23.94
CA GLN A 147 9.99 -4.85 23.46
C GLN A 147 10.04 -4.90 21.93
N LEU A 148 8.93 -4.63 21.23
CA LEU A 148 8.89 -4.60 19.77
C LEU A 148 9.83 -3.53 19.20
N VAL A 149 9.84 -2.32 19.76
CA VAL A 149 10.78 -1.26 19.36
C VAL A 149 12.23 -1.73 19.55
N ALA A 150 12.55 -2.34 20.70
CA ALA A 150 13.90 -2.84 20.96
C ALA A 150 14.34 -3.92 19.95
N LEU A 151 13.48 -4.92 19.69
CA LEU A 151 13.77 -5.99 18.74
C LEU A 151 13.87 -5.48 17.30
N LYS A 152 13.04 -4.51 16.90
CA LYS A 152 13.07 -3.94 15.54
C LYS A 152 14.32 -3.09 15.29
N ARG A 153 14.86 -2.41 16.31
CA ARG A 153 16.20 -1.80 16.24
C ARG A 153 17.31 -2.83 16.08
N GLU A 154 17.19 -3.99 16.74
CA GLU A 154 18.13 -5.09 16.57
C GLU A 154 18.08 -5.65 15.15
N VAL A 155 16.88 -5.85 14.59
CA VAL A 155 16.67 -6.24 13.19
C VAL A 155 17.37 -5.26 12.24
N ALA A 156 17.18 -3.95 12.42
CA ALA A 156 17.83 -2.95 11.60
C ALA A 156 19.36 -3.08 11.65
N ARG A 157 19.95 -3.25 12.83
CA ARG A 157 21.39 -3.46 13.00
C ARG A 157 21.89 -4.77 12.37
N CYS A 158 21.08 -5.82 12.37
CA CYS A 158 21.39 -7.08 11.71
C CYS A 158 21.42 -6.94 10.18
N ILE A 159 20.48 -6.17 9.61
CA ILE A 159 20.36 -5.96 8.17
C ILE A 159 21.47 -5.03 7.65
N ASP A 160 21.72 -3.93 8.35
CA ASP A 160 22.75 -2.96 8.00
C ASP A 160 23.48 -2.44 9.27
N PRO A 161 24.57 -3.10 9.68
CA PRO A 161 25.33 -2.71 10.87
C PRO A 161 26.02 -1.34 10.77
N ASN A 162 26.19 -0.81 9.56
CA ASN A 162 26.91 0.43 9.30
C ASN A 162 25.98 1.64 9.20
N ASN A 163 24.67 1.43 9.08
CA ASN A 163 23.69 2.49 9.03
C ASN A 163 23.36 2.97 10.46
N SER A 164 23.50 4.27 10.70
CA SER A 164 23.19 4.90 11.99
C SER A 164 21.71 5.17 12.20
N GLU A 165 20.87 5.00 11.16
CA GLU A 165 19.44 5.31 11.13
C GLU A 165 18.60 4.03 11.03
N PRO A 166 18.19 3.42 12.15
CA PRO A 166 17.45 2.16 12.14
C PRO A 166 16.11 2.25 11.39
N TYR A 167 15.46 3.42 11.41
CA TYR A 167 14.19 3.63 10.72
C TYR A 167 14.35 3.49 9.20
N GLU A 168 15.40 4.07 8.62
CA GLU A 168 15.64 4.01 7.17
C GLU A 168 15.88 2.56 6.71
N VAL A 169 16.62 1.77 7.50
CA VAL A 169 16.86 0.34 7.21
C VAL A 169 15.55 -0.46 7.20
N LEU A 170 14.61 -0.15 8.10
CA LEU A 170 13.30 -0.80 8.14
C LEU A 170 12.41 -0.32 6.99
N LEU A 171 12.41 0.98 6.69
CA LEU A 171 11.68 1.59 5.57
C LEU A 171 12.03 0.95 4.23
N GLN A 172 13.30 0.63 3.98
CA GLN A 172 13.73 -0.02 2.74
C GLN A 172 12.93 -1.32 2.46
N GLY A 173 12.33 -1.94 3.49
CA GLY A 173 11.61 -3.22 3.40
C GLY A 173 10.26 -3.09 2.71
N TYR A 174 9.76 -1.86 2.68
CA TYR A 174 8.48 -1.49 2.12
C TYR A 174 8.65 -0.58 0.90
N GLU A 175 9.65 0.31 0.95
CA GLU A 175 9.96 1.27 -0.10
C GLU A 175 11.46 1.32 -0.42
N PRO A 176 11.99 0.37 -1.21
CA PRO A 176 13.40 0.38 -1.62
C PRO A 176 13.79 1.67 -2.36
N GLY A 177 14.90 2.28 -1.94
CA GLY A 177 15.44 3.50 -2.51
C GLY A 177 14.92 4.82 -1.90
N MET A 178 13.93 4.76 -1.00
CA MET A 178 13.45 5.94 -0.29
C MET A 178 14.35 6.28 0.91
N THR A 179 14.74 7.54 1.08
CA THR A 179 15.57 7.98 2.22
C THR A 179 14.79 8.85 3.19
N LEU A 180 15.30 9.00 4.41
CA LEU A 180 14.74 9.92 5.40
C LEU A 180 14.74 11.37 4.91
N ASP A 181 15.82 11.81 4.27
CA ASP A 181 15.94 13.18 3.73
C ASP A 181 14.82 13.49 2.71
N LYS A 182 14.55 12.54 1.79
CA LYS A 182 13.46 12.68 0.81
C LYS A 182 12.09 12.70 1.48
N LEU A 183 11.85 11.83 2.47
CA LEU A 183 10.60 11.82 3.22
C LEU A 183 10.37 13.12 4.01
N ASP A 184 11.41 13.63 4.66
CA ASP A 184 11.34 14.89 5.42
C ASP A 184 11.02 16.07 4.49
N GLU A 185 11.63 16.15 3.32
CA GLU A 185 11.31 17.16 2.30
C GLU A 185 9.86 17.06 1.84
N PHE A 186 9.39 15.85 1.55
CA PHE A 186 8.01 15.60 1.10
C PHE A 186 7.01 16.02 2.17
N PHE A 187 7.20 15.56 3.40
CA PHE A 187 6.29 15.84 4.50
C PHE A 187 6.31 17.31 4.93
N ALA A 188 7.47 17.97 4.90
CA ALA A 188 7.56 19.41 5.14
C ALA A 188 6.73 20.20 4.12
N SER A 189 6.85 19.85 2.84
CA SER A 189 6.12 20.50 1.75
C SER A 189 4.60 20.26 1.85
N ILE A 190 4.19 19.00 2.10
CA ILE A 190 2.78 18.64 2.28
C ILE A 190 2.18 19.37 3.48
N ARG A 191 2.88 19.41 4.62
CA ARG A 191 2.45 20.13 5.82
C ARG A 191 2.28 21.63 5.55
N ALA A 192 3.22 22.25 4.84
CA ALA A 192 3.20 23.69 4.56
C ALA A 192 1.96 24.13 3.76
N VAL A 193 1.47 23.28 2.86
CA VAL A 193 0.28 23.57 2.03
C VAL A 193 -1.00 23.06 2.68
N CYS A 194 -1.03 21.81 3.14
CA CYS A 194 -2.27 21.16 3.57
C CYS A 194 -2.78 21.69 4.90
N VAL A 195 -1.92 21.99 5.88
CA VAL A 195 -2.37 22.46 7.21
C VAL A 195 -3.13 23.80 7.12
N PRO A 196 -2.62 24.84 6.41
CA PRO A 196 -3.40 26.06 6.18
C PRO A 196 -4.71 25.80 5.44
N LEU A 197 -4.69 24.97 4.39
CA LEU A 197 -5.88 24.66 3.59
C LEU A 197 -6.97 23.95 4.42
N ILE A 198 -6.59 22.98 5.26
CA ILE A 198 -7.50 22.29 6.20
C ILE A 198 -8.15 23.31 7.15
N ARG A 199 -7.37 24.24 7.70
CA ARG A 199 -7.87 25.27 8.63
C ARG A 199 -8.86 26.21 7.94
N GLU A 200 -8.57 26.59 6.70
CA GLU A 200 -9.46 27.46 5.94
C GLU A 200 -10.78 26.75 5.60
N ILE A 201 -10.72 25.52 5.10
CA ILE A 201 -11.90 24.70 4.79
C ILE A 201 -12.76 24.47 6.04
N ALA A 202 -12.14 24.20 7.18
CA ALA A 202 -12.85 24.01 8.45
C ALA A 202 -13.65 25.26 8.89
N SER A 203 -13.33 26.44 8.35
CA SER A 203 -14.07 27.69 8.60
C SER A 203 -15.24 27.94 7.63
N ARG A 204 -15.38 27.13 6.57
CA ARG A 204 -16.44 27.24 5.56
C ARG A 204 -17.65 26.36 5.92
N PRO A 205 -18.85 26.63 5.37
CA PRO A 205 -20.00 25.74 5.53
C PRO A 205 -19.71 24.34 4.98
N LYS A 206 -20.09 23.30 5.74
CA LYS A 206 -19.93 21.91 5.30
C LYS A 206 -20.98 21.52 4.25
N PRO A 207 -20.63 20.70 3.25
CA PRO A 207 -21.61 20.13 2.33
C PRO A 207 -22.59 19.22 3.08
N ASP A 208 -23.81 19.07 2.54
CA ASP A 208 -24.78 18.12 3.09
C ASP A 208 -24.38 16.69 2.75
N VAL A 209 -24.05 15.90 3.77
CA VAL A 209 -23.69 14.48 3.67
C VAL A 209 -24.83 13.53 4.07
N SER A 210 -26.06 14.05 4.22
CA SER A 210 -27.23 13.25 4.63
C SER A 210 -27.49 12.05 3.71
N ILE A 211 -27.17 12.17 2.41
CA ILE A 211 -27.28 11.09 1.42
C ILE A 211 -26.37 9.89 1.74
N LEU A 212 -25.19 10.13 2.32
CA LEU A 212 -24.20 9.09 2.62
C LEU A 212 -24.59 8.26 3.85
N ARG A 213 -25.50 8.79 4.68
CA ARG A 213 -26.03 8.14 5.89
C ARG A 213 -27.29 7.31 5.64
N LYS A 214 -27.82 7.35 4.41
CA LYS A 214 -28.97 6.54 4.02
C LYS A 214 -28.54 5.09 3.85
N GLU A 215 -29.41 4.18 4.27
CA GLU A 215 -29.16 2.75 4.13
C GLU A 215 -29.45 2.30 2.69
N ILE A 216 -28.57 1.46 2.15
CA ILE A 216 -28.73 0.77 0.88
C ILE A 216 -28.71 -0.73 1.16
N PRO A 217 -29.71 -1.51 0.70
CA PRO A 217 -29.70 -2.97 0.81
C PRO A 217 -28.38 -3.58 0.35
N MET A 218 -27.87 -4.54 1.10
CA MET A 218 -26.56 -5.15 0.86
C MET A 218 -26.47 -5.78 -0.53
N GLU A 219 -27.55 -6.37 -1.03
CA GLU A 219 -27.64 -6.99 -2.35
C GLU A 219 -27.42 -5.96 -3.47
N LEU A 220 -27.94 -4.74 -3.29
CA LEU A 220 -27.74 -3.64 -4.23
C LEU A 220 -26.31 -3.09 -4.17
N GLN A 221 -25.73 -3.00 -2.96
CA GLN A 221 -24.32 -2.63 -2.83
C GLN A 221 -23.42 -3.64 -3.53
N LEU A 222 -23.63 -4.94 -3.31
CA LEU A 222 -22.87 -6.01 -3.95
C LEU A 222 -23.00 -5.95 -5.48
N ALA A 223 -24.22 -5.81 -5.99
CA ALA A 223 -24.47 -5.74 -7.43
C ALA A 223 -23.80 -4.53 -8.07
N TYR A 224 -23.94 -3.35 -7.46
CA TYR A 224 -23.33 -2.13 -8.00
C TYR A 224 -21.81 -2.16 -7.90
N ASN A 225 -21.22 -2.65 -6.79
CA ASN A 225 -19.77 -2.71 -6.66
C ASN A 225 -19.13 -3.68 -7.66
N LYS A 226 -19.79 -4.78 -8.02
CA LYS A 226 -19.33 -5.64 -9.14
C LYS A 226 -19.37 -4.90 -10.48
N MET A 227 -20.42 -4.12 -10.73
CA MET A 227 -20.50 -3.28 -11.93
C MET A 227 -19.42 -2.19 -11.93
N LEU A 228 -19.19 -1.54 -10.79
CA LEU A 228 -18.13 -0.55 -10.62
C LEU A 228 -16.76 -1.15 -10.88
N ALA A 229 -16.46 -2.33 -10.33
CA ALA A 229 -15.20 -3.02 -10.59
C ALA A 229 -14.99 -3.26 -12.09
N ALA A 230 -16.02 -3.69 -12.82
CA ALA A 230 -15.95 -3.86 -14.27
C ALA A 230 -15.73 -2.52 -15.01
N LEU A 231 -16.41 -1.45 -14.60
CA LEU A 231 -16.20 -0.10 -15.16
C LEU A 231 -14.78 0.41 -14.92
N LEU A 232 -14.17 0.02 -13.80
CA LEU A 232 -12.79 0.34 -13.47
C LEU A 232 -11.77 -0.54 -14.24
N GLY A 233 -12.23 -1.47 -15.06
CA GLY A 233 -11.40 -2.36 -15.88
C GLY A 233 -10.93 -3.64 -15.17
N TYR A 234 -11.58 -4.03 -14.07
CA TYR A 234 -11.25 -5.28 -13.37
C TYR A 234 -11.58 -6.50 -14.22
N ASP A 235 -10.61 -7.40 -14.38
CA ASP A 235 -10.75 -8.65 -15.11
C ASP A 235 -11.33 -9.76 -14.23
N PHE A 236 -12.61 -10.09 -14.45
CA PHE A 236 -13.32 -11.15 -13.72
C PHE A 236 -13.02 -12.56 -14.24
N GLU A 237 -12.36 -12.72 -15.39
CA GLU A 237 -11.92 -14.05 -15.85
C GLU A 237 -10.68 -14.50 -15.08
N ASN A 238 -9.83 -13.55 -14.67
CA ASN A 238 -8.60 -13.81 -13.91
C ASN A 238 -8.69 -13.41 -12.43
N GLY A 239 -9.78 -12.77 -12.02
CA GLY A 239 -10.01 -12.25 -10.68
C GLY A 239 -11.41 -12.51 -10.12
N ARG A 240 -11.65 -12.07 -8.89
CA ARG A 240 -12.97 -12.10 -8.24
C ARG A 240 -13.07 -11.04 -7.15
N LEU A 241 -14.30 -10.55 -6.94
CA LEU A 241 -14.66 -9.65 -5.85
C LEU A 241 -15.54 -10.36 -4.82
N ASP A 242 -15.01 -10.51 -3.60
CA ASP A 242 -15.68 -11.18 -2.48
C ASP A 242 -15.96 -10.26 -1.29
N THR A 243 -16.65 -10.78 -0.29
CA THR A 243 -16.89 -10.08 0.98
C THR A 243 -15.92 -10.55 2.06
N SER A 244 -15.30 -9.60 2.77
CA SER A 244 -14.42 -9.85 3.91
C SER A 244 -14.67 -8.81 5.03
N THR A 245 -14.00 -8.98 6.18
CA THR A 245 -14.08 -8.00 7.28
C THR A 245 -13.17 -6.79 7.06
N HIS A 246 -12.05 -7.00 6.39
CA HIS A 246 -11.09 -5.98 6.01
C HIS A 246 -10.84 -6.12 4.51
N PRO A 247 -11.21 -5.11 3.70
CA PRO A 247 -10.87 -5.09 2.28
C PRO A 247 -9.38 -5.34 2.08
N MET A 248 -9.06 -6.10 1.05
CA MET A 248 -7.69 -6.45 0.69
C MET A 248 -7.63 -7.01 -0.73
N THR A 249 -6.44 -6.91 -1.31
CA THR A 249 -6.03 -7.59 -2.52
C THR A 249 -5.01 -8.66 -2.18
N CYS A 250 -5.11 -9.84 -2.81
CA CYS A 250 -4.28 -10.98 -2.48
C CYS A 250 -4.09 -11.93 -3.68
N GLY A 251 -2.96 -12.64 -3.69
CA GLY A 251 -2.58 -13.51 -4.79
C GLY A 251 -2.48 -12.74 -6.10
N PHE A 252 -2.88 -13.39 -7.17
CA PHE A 252 -2.93 -12.81 -8.51
C PHE A 252 -4.16 -11.90 -8.71
N GLY A 253 -4.35 -10.91 -7.83
CA GLY A 253 -5.37 -9.86 -7.99
C GLY A 253 -6.78 -10.19 -7.48
N ARG A 254 -6.96 -11.16 -6.58
CA ARG A 254 -8.28 -11.37 -5.92
C ARG A 254 -8.55 -10.23 -4.95
N VAL A 255 -9.71 -9.60 -5.10
CA VAL A 255 -10.08 -8.43 -4.28
C VAL A 255 -11.23 -8.78 -3.34
N THR A 256 -11.22 -8.19 -2.16
CA THR A 256 -12.30 -8.34 -1.19
C THR A 256 -12.75 -6.98 -0.71
N ASN A 257 -14.02 -6.87 -0.31
CA ASN A 257 -14.56 -5.63 0.22
C ASN A 257 -15.52 -5.89 1.40
N ARG A 258 -15.84 -4.85 2.14
CA ARG A 258 -16.78 -4.88 3.27
C ARG A 258 -18.01 -4.04 2.96
N TYR A 259 -19.18 -4.65 3.09
CA TYR A 259 -20.47 -3.99 2.87
C TYR A 259 -21.14 -3.71 4.22
N THR A 260 -21.41 -2.44 4.50
CA THR A 260 -22.03 -1.97 5.76
C THR A 260 -23.11 -0.92 5.45
N ASN A 261 -23.70 -0.31 6.47
CA ASN A 261 -24.65 0.80 6.27
C ASN A 261 -24.00 2.03 5.61
N GLY A 262 -22.67 2.17 5.67
CA GLY A 262 -21.92 3.20 4.95
C GLY A 262 -21.58 2.75 3.52
N TRP A 263 -22.52 2.88 2.59
CA TRP A 263 -22.35 2.40 1.20
C TRP A 263 -21.23 3.09 0.42
N LEU A 264 -20.88 4.35 0.76
CA LEU A 264 -19.74 5.03 0.14
C LEU A 264 -18.41 4.33 0.44
N SER A 265 -18.24 3.80 1.66
CA SER A 265 -17.03 3.06 2.03
C SER A 265 -16.87 1.81 1.17
N ALA A 266 -17.97 1.13 0.81
CA ALA A 266 -17.91 0.01 -0.12
C ALA A 266 -17.50 0.48 -1.52
N LEU A 267 -18.09 1.55 -2.07
CA LEU A 267 -17.71 2.08 -3.39
C LEU A 267 -16.22 2.41 -3.48
N LEU A 268 -15.72 3.18 -2.52
CA LEU A 268 -14.32 3.59 -2.48
C LEU A 268 -13.38 2.41 -2.20
N GLY A 269 -13.78 1.49 -1.32
CA GLY A 269 -13.04 0.25 -1.06
C GLY A 269 -12.93 -0.62 -2.31
N THR A 270 -13.99 -0.76 -3.10
CA THR A 270 -13.93 -1.47 -4.37
C THR A 270 -12.98 -0.77 -5.35
N ALA A 271 -13.05 0.55 -5.47
CA ALA A 271 -12.15 1.27 -6.36
C ALA A 271 -10.67 1.12 -5.95
N HIS A 272 -10.41 1.22 -4.64
CA HIS A 272 -9.09 1.03 -4.04
C HIS A 272 -8.52 -0.35 -4.37
N GLU A 273 -9.23 -1.42 -4.01
CA GLU A 273 -8.74 -2.78 -4.22
C GLU A 273 -8.67 -3.16 -5.70
N VAL A 274 -9.55 -2.62 -6.55
CA VAL A 274 -9.44 -2.84 -8.00
C VAL A 274 -8.18 -2.20 -8.58
N GLY A 275 -7.74 -1.05 -8.07
CA GLY A 275 -6.46 -0.47 -8.50
C GLY A 275 -5.27 -1.40 -8.20
N HIS A 276 -5.22 -1.98 -7.00
CA HIS A 276 -4.25 -3.03 -6.66
C HIS A 276 -4.40 -4.26 -7.56
N GLY A 277 -5.60 -4.80 -7.68
CA GLY A 277 -5.88 -5.98 -8.50
C GLY A 277 -5.47 -5.80 -9.96
N ASN A 278 -5.71 -4.62 -10.53
CA ASN A 278 -5.31 -4.28 -11.89
C ASN A 278 -3.79 -4.21 -12.07
N TYR A 279 -3.04 -3.76 -11.06
CA TYR A 279 -1.58 -3.86 -11.10
C TYR A 279 -1.18 -5.33 -11.12
N CYS A 280 -1.68 -6.14 -10.19
CA CYS A 280 -1.37 -7.58 -10.12
C CYS A 280 -1.66 -8.33 -11.43
N HIS A 281 -2.83 -8.10 -12.04
CA HIS A 281 -3.22 -8.75 -13.29
C HIS A 281 -2.33 -8.40 -14.48
N ASN A 282 -1.70 -7.22 -14.45
CA ASN A 282 -0.89 -6.71 -15.56
C ASN A 282 0.62 -6.94 -15.40
N LEU A 283 1.03 -7.62 -14.33
CA LEU A 283 2.41 -8.07 -14.15
C LEU A 283 2.78 -9.16 -15.18
N PRO A 284 4.04 -9.22 -15.65
CA PRO A 284 4.47 -10.21 -16.63
C PRO A 284 4.39 -11.65 -16.10
N LEU A 285 3.61 -12.50 -16.77
CA LEU A 285 3.41 -13.89 -16.37
C LEU A 285 4.69 -14.72 -16.50
N GLU A 286 5.52 -14.43 -17.50
CA GLU A 286 6.82 -15.07 -17.71
C GLU A 286 7.80 -14.89 -16.54
N HIS A 287 7.54 -13.91 -15.67
CA HIS A 287 8.34 -13.61 -14.49
C HIS A 287 7.62 -13.94 -13.18
N TYR A 288 6.48 -14.64 -13.22
CA TYR A 288 5.72 -14.99 -12.02
C TYR A 288 6.59 -15.71 -10.97
N GLY A 289 6.43 -15.31 -9.70
CA GLY A 289 7.24 -15.83 -8.59
C GLY A 289 8.63 -15.20 -8.45
N THR A 290 9.01 -14.29 -9.34
CA THR A 290 10.30 -13.58 -9.32
C THR A 290 10.09 -12.07 -9.13
N PRO A 291 11.13 -11.27 -8.80
CA PRO A 291 10.96 -9.83 -8.62
C PRO A 291 10.38 -9.09 -9.83
N LEU A 292 10.64 -9.54 -11.07
CA LEU A 292 10.09 -8.88 -12.26
C LEU A 292 8.60 -9.21 -12.49
N GLY A 293 8.06 -10.22 -11.80
CA GLY A 293 6.64 -10.59 -11.82
C GLY A 293 5.89 -10.16 -10.57
N THR A 294 6.45 -9.25 -9.77
CA THR A 294 5.77 -8.63 -8.61
C THR A 294 5.77 -7.11 -8.72
N TYR A 295 4.94 -6.44 -7.92
CA TYR A 295 4.87 -4.99 -7.88
C TYR A 295 6.14 -4.36 -7.29
N ARG A 296 6.43 -3.12 -7.68
CA ARG A 296 7.73 -2.50 -7.38
C ARG A 296 8.01 -2.28 -5.89
N SER A 297 7.05 -1.65 -5.21
CA SER A 297 7.09 -1.28 -3.80
C SER A 297 5.67 -1.08 -3.28
N LEU A 298 5.49 -0.97 -1.96
CA LEU A 298 4.17 -0.66 -1.42
C LEU A 298 3.67 0.71 -1.85
N GLY A 299 4.54 1.73 -1.95
CA GLY A 299 4.17 3.06 -2.44
C GLY A 299 3.70 3.03 -3.89
N VAL A 300 4.41 2.32 -4.78
CA VAL A 300 3.96 2.19 -6.18
C VAL A 300 2.66 1.39 -6.25
N HIS A 301 2.51 0.33 -5.46
CA HIS A 301 1.27 -0.46 -5.42
C HIS A 301 0.07 0.36 -4.92
N GLU A 302 0.28 1.14 -3.87
CA GLU A 302 -0.71 2.08 -3.29
C GLU A 302 -1.02 3.24 -4.24
N SER A 303 -0.09 3.64 -5.10
CA SER A 303 -0.39 4.64 -6.12
C SER A 303 -1.45 4.17 -7.10
N GLN A 304 -1.54 2.86 -7.39
CA GLN A 304 -2.57 2.32 -8.28
C GLN A 304 -3.95 2.28 -7.60
N SER A 305 -4.00 1.87 -6.32
CA SER A 305 -5.25 1.88 -5.56
C SER A 305 -5.80 3.29 -5.37
N LEU A 306 -4.94 4.23 -4.95
CA LEU A 306 -5.34 5.61 -4.71
C LEU A 306 -5.64 6.38 -6.01
N LEU A 307 -5.05 6.01 -7.15
CA LEU A 307 -5.44 6.57 -8.44
C LEU A 307 -6.90 6.21 -8.77
N MET A 308 -7.27 4.93 -8.67
CA MET A 308 -8.65 4.50 -8.91
C MET A 308 -9.63 5.05 -7.87
N GLU A 309 -9.24 5.10 -6.59
CA GLU A 309 -10.10 5.63 -5.52
C GLU A 309 -10.28 7.15 -5.63
N ARG A 310 -9.19 7.92 -5.71
CA ARG A 310 -9.19 9.38 -5.51
C ARG A 310 -9.26 10.17 -6.82
N HIS A 311 -8.51 9.73 -7.83
CA HIS A 311 -8.48 10.42 -9.12
C HIS A 311 -9.60 9.99 -10.05
N ILE A 312 -10.19 8.81 -9.85
CA ILE A 312 -11.34 8.32 -10.64
C ILE A 312 -12.62 8.34 -9.82
N ALA A 313 -12.76 7.48 -8.81
CA ALA A 313 -14.03 7.29 -8.10
C ALA A 313 -14.47 8.50 -7.23
N LYS A 314 -13.59 9.46 -6.99
CA LYS A 314 -13.92 10.76 -6.36
C LYS A 314 -13.91 11.95 -7.33
N SER A 315 -13.65 11.74 -8.62
CA SER A 315 -13.64 12.81 -9.63
C SER A 315 -15.04 13.17 -10.11
N TYR A 316 -15.24 14.43 -10.49
CA TYR A 316 -16.49 14.84 -11.11
C TYR A 316 -16.68 14.18 -12.48
N ALA A 317 -15.61 14.14 -13.29
CA ALA A 317 -15.62 13.62 -14.65
C ALA A 317 -16.15 12.18 -14.72
N PHE A 318 -15.62 11.26 -13.91
CA PHE A 318 -16.05 9.86 -13.92
C PHE A 318 -17.56 9.70 -13.66
N TRP A 319 -18.11 10.52 -12.76
CA TRP A 319 -19.51 10.45 -12.40
C TRP A 319 -20.45 11.13 -13.41
N GLN A 320 -19.95 11.96 -14.33
CA GLN A 320 -20.79 12.52 -15.41
C GLN A 320 -21.41 11.43 -16.29
N GLY A 321 -20.62 10.39 -16.63
CA GLY A 321 -21.10 9.23 -17.38
C GLY A 321 -21.83 8.19 -16.51
N ASN A 322 -21.44 8.04 -15.24
CA ASN A 322 -21.82 6.89 -14.42
C ASN A 322 -22.90 7.16 -13.35
N PHE A 323 -23.13 8.41 -12.96
CA PHE A 323 -24.00 8.72 -11.80
C PHE A 323 -25.45 8.30 -12.02
N ARG A 324 -25.96 8.39 -13.26
CA ARG A 324 -27.33 7.94 -13.58
C ARG A 324 -27.54 6.45 -13.31
N HIS A 325 -26.52 5.63 -13.53
CA HIS A 325 -26.58 4.19 -13.24
C HIS A 325 -26.62 3.94 -11.73
N LEU A 326 -25.80 4.66 -10.95
CA LEU A 326 -25.85 4.61 -9.48
C LEU A 326 -27.22 5.04 -8.95
N GLN A 327 -27.76 6.15 -9.45
CA GLN A 327 -29.09 6.64 -9.05
C GLN A 327 -30.19 5.63 -9.34
N ALA A 328 -30.18 5.01 -10.52
CA ALA A 328 -31.16 4.00 -10.89
C ALA A 328 -31.10 2.77 -9.96
N MET A 329 -29.90 2.28 -9.66
CA MET A 329 -29.68 1.12 -8.79
C MET A 329 -30.04 1.41 -7.33
N TYR A 330 -29.78 2.62 -6.84
CA TYR A 330 -30.03 3.02 -5.44
C TYR A 330 -31.34 3.80 -5.27
N SER A 331 -32.29 3.66 -6.20
CA SER A 331 -33.63 4.24 -6.06
C SER A 331 -34.40 3.58 -4.90
N PRO A 332 -35.18 4.34 -4.10
CA PRO A 332 -35.44 5.78 -4.23
C PRO A 332 -34.45 6.66 -3.48
N VAL A 333 -33.42 6.11 -2.84
CA VAL A 333 -32.51 6.83 -1.93
C VAL A 333 -31.79 7.99 -2.61
N LEU A 334 -31.36 7.80 -3.87
CA LEU A 334 -30.67 8.84 -4.65
C LEU A 334 -31.57 9.61 -5.62
N ASN A 335 -32.90 9.45 -5.53
CA ASN A 335 -33.82 10.19 -6.38
C ASN A 335 -33.75 11.69 -6.08
N GLY A 336 -33.59 12.50 -7.14
CA GLY A 336 -33.52 13.96 -7.02
C GLY A 336 -32.19 14.51 -6.50
N VAL A 337 -31.23 13.65 -6.13
CA VAL A 337 -29.85 14.07 -5.82
C VAL A 337 -29.17 14.49 -7.11
N THR A 338 -28.54 15.67 -7.15
CA THR A 338 -27.76 16.09 -8.32
C THR A 338 -26.33 15.54 -8.26
N LEU A 339 -25.65 15.50 -9.40
CA LEU A 339 -24.25 15.08 -9.45
C LEU A 339 -23.36 16.00 -8.59
N GLU A 340 -23.62 17.30 -8.61
CA GLU A 340 -22.88 18.29 -7.82
C GLU A 340 -23.04 18.03 -6.32
N GLN A 341 -24.25 17.72 -5.85
CA GLN A 341 -24.51 17.37 -4.45
C GLN A 341 -23.78 16.10 -4.04
N PHE A 342 -23.80 15.07 -4.91
CA PHE A 342 -23.08 13.83 -4.67
C PHE A 342 -21.56 14.05 -4.63
N TYR A 343 -21.01 14.79 -5.59
CA TYR A 343 -19.59 15.12 -5.67
C TYR A 343 -19.11 15.89 -4.43
N GLN A 344 -19.89 16.88 -3.98
CA GLN A 344 -19.62 17.63 -2.75
C GLN A 344 -19.64 16.74 -1.50
N ALA A 345 -20.61 15.83 -1.40
CA ALA A 345 -20.73 14.94 -0.26
C ALA A 345 -19.58 13.92 -0.17
N VAL A 346 -19.19 13.32 -1.30
CA VAL A 346 -18.12 12.31 -1.38
C VAL A 346 -16.74 12.90 -1.08
N ASN A 347 -16.56 14.20 -1.34
CA ASN A 347 -15.32 14.93 -1.11
C ASN A 347 -15.39 15.86 0.11
N LEU A 348 -16.18 15.48 1.13
CA LEU A 348 -16.15 16.15 2.43
C LEU A 348 -14.73 16.11 3.00
N VAL A 349 -14.28 17.26 3.52
CA VAL A 349 -13.02 17.41 4.26
C VAL A 349 -13.39 17.74 5.69
N GLU A 350 -12.97 16.88 6.61
CA GLU A 350 -13.25 17.05 8.03
C GLU A 350 -12.14 16.41 8.87
N PRO A 351 -11.42 17.19 9.70
CA PRO A 351 -10.47 16.63 10.65
C PRO A 351 -11.13 15.60 11.57
N GLY A 352 -10.76 14.33 11.37
CA GLY A 352 -11.22 13.19 12.14
C GLY A 352 -10.08 12.55 12.94
N PHE A 353 -10.41 11.69 13.90
CA PHE A 353 -9.40 10.97 14.66
C PHE A 353 -8.87 9.75 13.91
N ILE A 354 -9.70 9.13 13.06
CA ILE A 354 -9.44 7.83 12.46
C ILE A 354 -8.84 7.97 11.05
N ARG A 355 -7.59 7.52 10.87
CA ARG A 355 -6.82 7.59 9.62
C ARG A 355 -7.53 6.88 8.46
N VAL A 356 -8.05 5.68 8.70
CA VAL A 356 -8.72 4.89 7.64
C VAL A 356 -10.08 5.47 7.21
N GLU A 357 -10.59 6.46 7.95
CA GLU A 357 -11.81 7.19 7.64
C GLU A 357 -11.51 8.64 7.17
N ALA A 358 -10.24 9.03 7.12
CA ALA A 358 -9.84 10.39 6.80
C ALA A 358 -10.05 10.72 5.32
N ASP A 359 -10.38 11.97 5.04
CA ASP A 359 -10.50 12.50 3.68
C ASP A 359 -9.13 12.69 3.02
N GLU A 360 -9.12 12.98 1.71
CA GLU A 360 -7.88 13.05 0.92
C GLU A 360 -6.89 14.10 1.41
N LEU A 361 -7.36 15.17 2.06
CA LEU A 361 -6.53 16.27 2.51
C LEU A 361 -6.01 16.03 3.94
N THR A 362 -6.83 15.47 4.82
CA THR A 362 -6.44 15.19 6.22
C THR A 362 -5.67 13.87 6.37
N TYR A 363 -5.83 12.93 5.44
CA TYR A 363 -5.20 11.60 5.48
C TYR A 363 -3.68 11.64 5.64
N THR A 364 -2.97 12.49 4.88
CA THR A 364 -1.50 12.56 4.94
C THR A 364 -1.01 13.13 6.27
N MET A 365 -1.80 13.94 6.96
CA MET A 365 -1.45 14.42 8.31
C MET A 365 -1.37 13.27 9.32
N HIS A 366 -2.24 12.26 9.19
CA HIS A 366 -2.17 11.07 10.02
C HIS A 366 -0.90 10.25 9.75
N ILE A 367 -0.43 10.24 8.51
CA ILE A 367 0.81 9.54 8.12
C ILE A 367 2.05 10.28 8.62
N ILE A 368 2.12 11.61 8.43
CA ILE A 368 3.21 12.45 8.94
C ILE A 368 3.36 12.26 10.45
N LEU A 369 2.24 12.27 11.18
CA LEU A 369 2.24 12.02 12.63
C LEU A 369 2.90 10.69 12.99
N ARG A 370 2.57 9.61 12.27
CA ARG A 370 3.07 8.26 12.55
C ARG A 370 4.53 8.15 12.17
N TYR A 371 4.91 8.62 10.99
CA TYR A 371 6.29 8.68 10.55
C TYR A 371 7.19 9.37 11.58
N GLU A 372 6.83 10.57 12.04
CA GLU A 372 7.64 11.32 13.00
C GLU A 372 7.73 10.62 14.36
N ILE A 373 6.69 9.89 14.76
CA ILE A 373 6.70 9.08 15.98
C ILE A 373 7.60 7.86 15.79
N GLU A 374 7.46 7.13 14.69
CA GLU A 374 8.24 5.93 14.44
C GLU A 374 9.73 6.24 14.32
N ASN A 375 10.09 7.32 13.61
CA ASN A 375 11.47 7.75 13.50
C ASN A 375 12.06 8.04 14.90
N ALA A 376 11.34 8.81 15.71
CA ALA A 376 11.75 9.12 17.08
C ALA A 376 11.78 7.89 18.02
N LEU A 377 10.90 6.91 17.79
CA LEU A 377 10.94 5.62 18.49
C LEU A 377 12.13 4.78 18.05
N MET A 378 12.56 4.84 16.78
CA MET A 378 13.70 4.05 16.30
C MET A 378 15.04 4.68 16.69
N ASP A 379 15.17 6.01 16.66
CA ASP A 379 16.40 6.72 17.06
C ASP A 379 16.56 6.85 18.61
N GLY A 380 15.45 6.73 19.35
CA GLY A 380 15.44 6.77 20.82
C GLY A 380 15.27 8.15 21.45
N SER A 381 14.99 9.17 20.64
CA SER A 381 14.56 10.49 21.10
C SER A 381 13.15 10.46 21.72
N LEU A 382 12.34 9.44 21.43
CA LEU A 382 11.03 9.19 22.07
C LEU A 382 11.01 7.87 22.84
N ALA A 383 10.61 7.93 24.12
CA ALA A 383 10.25 6.75 24.90
C ALA A 383 8.78 6.36 24.68
N VAL A 384 8.48 5.06 24.63
CA VAL A 384 7.13 4.53 24.39
C VAL A 384 6.11 5.04 25.42
N ARG A 385 6.49 5.18 26.69
CA ARG A 385 5.61 5.73 27.74
C ARG A 385 5.05 7.13 27.44
N ASP A 386 5.78 7.93 26.65
CA ASP A 386 5.44 9.31 26.33
C ASP A 386 4.58 9.41 25.05
N LEU A 387 4.36 8.28 24.38
CA LEU A 387 3.63 8.17 23.11
C LEU A 387 2.21 8.77 23.14
N PRO A 388 1.34 8.51 24.15
CA PRO A 388 0.01 9.10 24.19
C PRO A 388 0.03 10.63 24.15
N GLN A 389 0.96 11.24 24.88
CA GLN A 389 1.08 12.69 24.96
C GLN A 389 1.62 13.30 23.66
N VAL A 390 2.62 12.65 23.05
CA VAL A 390 3.22 13.09 21.77
C VAL A 390 2.20 12.98 20.65
N TRP A 391 1.44 11.87 20.61
CA TRP A 391 0.35 11.67 19.67
C TRP A 391 -0.67 12.81 19.76
N ASN A 392 -1.15 13.13 20.96
CA ASN A 392 -2.14 14.18 21.18
C ASN A 392 -1.64 15.56 20.77
N ARG A 393 -0.36 15.88 21.03
CA ARG A 393 0.25 17.13 20.58
C ARG A 393 0.32 17.22 19.05
N LYS A 394 0.79 16.15 18.38
CA LYS A 394 0.90 16.12 16.91
C LYS A 394 -0.47 16.18 16.24
N MET A 395 -1.48 15.49 16.76
CA MET A 395 -2.87 15.61 16.27
C MET A 395 -3.37 17.05 16.37
N LYS A 396 -3.09 17.75 17.48
CA LYS A 396 -3.50 19.15 17.64
C LYS A 396 -2.80 20.07 16.67
N GLU A 397 -1.50 19.86 16.46
CA GLU A 397 -0.66 20.68 15.58
C GLU A 397 -1.09 20.56 14.11
N LEU A 398 -1.26 19.32 13.64
CA LEU A 398 -1.52 18.99 12.24
C LEU A 398 -3.00 19.12 11.86
N LEU A 399 -3.91 18.68 12.73
CA LEU A 399 -5.35 18.57 12.44
C LEU A 399 -6.22 19.49 13.30
N GLY A 400 -5.66 20.18 14.30
CA GLY A 400 -6.43 21.09 15.16
C GLY A 400 -7.28 20.40 16.22
N ILE A 401 -7.23 19.07 16.33
CA ILE A 401 -8.07 18.24 17.22
C ILE A 401 -7.23 17.40 18.19
N VAL A 402 -7.79 17.01 19.33
CA VAL A 402 -7.14 16.14 20.32
C VAL A 402 -8.02 14.93 20.56
N PRO A 403 -7.51 13.69 20.39
CA PRO A 403 -8.26 12.49 20.74
C PRO A 403 -8.73 12.54 22.20
N PRO A 404 -9.99 12.22 22.49
CA PRO A 404 -10.50 12.24 23.87
C PRO A 404 -9.94 11.10 24.72
N ASN A 405 -9.33 10.09 24.09
CA ASN A 405 -8.83 8.87 24.70
C ASN A 405 -7.81 8.17 23.78
N ASP A 406 -7.09 7.18 24.30
CA ASP A 406 -6.04 6.45 23.58
C ASP A 406 -6.60 5.51 22.51
N THR A 407 -7.83 5.01 22.68
CA THR A 407 -8.54 4.22 21.65
C THR A 407 -8.67 4.97 20.33
N LEU A 408 -8.97 6.27 20.38
CA LEU A 408 -9.00 7.18 19.23
C LEU A 408 -7.63 7.85 18.97
N GLY A 409 -6.67 7.62 19.86
CA GLY A 409 -5.30 8.11 19.81
C GLY A 409 -4.30 7.03 19.39
N CYS A 410 -3.26 6.84 20.19
CA CYS A 410 -2.13 5.96 19.87
C CYS A 410 -2.47 4.45 19.79
N LEU A 411 -3.63 3.99 20.27
CA LEU A 411 -4.08 2.60 20.12
C LEU A 411 -4.94 2.36 18.88
N GLN A 412 -5.09 3.37 18.02
CA GLN A 412 -6.01 3.32 16.90
C GLN A 412 -5.67 2.23 15.87
N ASP A 413 -4.40 2.15 15.48
CA ASP A 413 -3.90 1.29 14.42
C ASP A 413 -3.21 0.04 14.96
N ILE A 414 -3.31 -1.05 14.21
CA ILE A 414 -2.74 -2.36 14.56
C ILE A 414 -1.26 -2.50 14.19
N HIS A 415 -0.74 -1.75 13.22
CA HIS A 415 0.60 -1.93 12.61
C HIS A 415 1.76 -2.06 13.60
N TRP A 416 1.71 -1.39 14.76
CA TRP A 416 2.78 -1.52 15.75
C TRP A 416 2.72 -2.81 16.57
N THR A 417 1.63 -3.58 16.51
CA THR A 417 1.49 -4.86 17.22
C THR A 417 2.30 -5.97 16.58
N ASP A 418 2.62 -5.88 15.29
CA ASP A 418 3.46 -6.86 14.58
C ASP A 418 4.87 -6.31 14.24
N GLY A 419 5.17 -5.08 14.66
CA GLY A 419 6.46 -4.44 14.42
C GLY A 419 6.65 -3.88 13.01
N SER A 420 5.56 -3.54 12.31
CA SER A 420 5.57 -2.88 10.99
C SER A 420 5.97 -1.40 11.04
N PHE A 421 7.18 -1.12 11.54
CA PHE A 421 7.76 0.23 11.52
C PHE A 421 8.40 0.53 10.16
N GLY A 422 8.19 1.74 9.64
CA GLY A 422 8.59 2.11 8.27
C GLY A 422 7.52 1.84 7.22
N TYR A 423 6.37 1.28 7.62
CA TYR A 423 5.27 0.97 6.73
C TYR A 423 4.46 2.23 6.37
N PHE A 424 4.07 3.04 7.37
CA PHE A 424 3.11 4.14 7.14
C PHE A 424 3.48 5.14 6.04
N PRO A 425 4.76 5.53 5.83
CA PRO A 425 5.12 6.47 4.77
C PRO A 425 4.64 6.04 3.38
N THR A 426 4.56 4.73 3.11
CA THR A 426 4.16 4.19 1.81
C THR A 426 2.75 4.61 1.39
N TYR A 427 1.86 4.86 2.36
CA TYR A 427 0.53 5.40 2.11
C TYR A 427 0.54 6.82 1.52
N THR A 428 1.42 7.68 2.01
CA THR A 428 1.55 9.03 1.43
C THR A 428 2.31 9.00 0.13
N LEU A 429 3.34 8.16 0.01
CA LEU A 429 4.05 7.96 -1.25
C LEU A 429 3.12 7.44 -2.35
N GLY A 430 2.18 6.55 -2.01
CA GLY A 430 1.11 6.14 -2.91
C GLY A 430 0.23 7.30 -3.36
N ALA A 431 -0.19 8.17 -2.44
CA ALA A 431 -1.01 9.33 -2.77
C ALA A 431 -0.27 10.31 -3.70
N VAL A 432 1.01 10.57 -3.42
CA VAL A 432 1.87 11.42 -4.24
C VAL A 432 2.11 10.78 -5.62
N GLY A 433 2.38 9.47 -5.65
CA GLY A 433 2.53 8.69 -6.85
C GLY A 433 1.28 8.70 -7.73
N ALA A 434 0.10 8.54 -7.12
CA ALA A 434 -1.18 8.53 -7.83
C ALA A 434 -1.39 9.85 -8.59
N ALA A 435 -1.17 10.99 -7.92
CA ALA A 435 -1.30 12.30 -8.55
C ALA A 435 -0.27 12.52 -9.67
N LYS A 436 0.98 12.08 -9.46
CA LYS A 436 2.02 12.17 -10.48
C LYS A 436 1.70 11.32 -11.71
N LEU A 437 1.23 10.09 -11.52
CA LEU A 437 0.86 9.20 -12.62
C LEU A 437 -0.35 9.72 -13.37
N PHE A 438 -1.37 10.21 -12.66
CA PHE A 438 -2.55 10.78 -13.28
C PHE A 438 -2.20 12.01 -14.13
N ALA A 439 -1.40 12.94 -13.60
CA ALA A 439 -0.90 14.10 -14.36
C ALA A 439 -0.04 13.68 -15.58
N GLY A 440 0.77 12.63 -15.44
CA GLY A 440 1.53 12.03 -16.53
C GLY A 440 0.64 11.47 -17.64
N ALA A 441 -0.42 10.74 -17.26
CA ALA A 441 -1.41 10.21 -18.19
C ALA A 441 -2.18 11.33 -18.90
N GLU A 442 -2.62 12.37 -18.17
CA GLU A 442 -3.28 13.55 -18.75
C GLU A 442 -2.42 14.26 -19.78
N ALA A 443 -1.11 14.37 -19.54
CA ALA A 443 -0.18 14.99 -20.47
C ALA A 443 0.07 14.15 -21.73
N GLN A 444 -0.03 12.83 -21.64
CA GLN A 444 0.36 11.90 -22.72
C GLN A 444 -0.82 11.30 -23.49
N VAL A 445 -2.03 11.33 -22.92
CA VAL A 445 -3.25 10.75 -23.49
C VAL A 445 -4.26 11.89 -23.76
N PRO A 446 -4.27 12.50 -24.96
CA PRO A 446 -5.09 13.68 -25.25
C PRO A 446 -6.60 13.47 -25.11
N THR A 447 -7.07 12.23 -25.10
CA THR A 447 -8.50 11.89 -24.97
C THR A 447 -8.92 11.57 -23.54
N LEU A 448 -7.99 11.54 -22.58
CA LEU A 448 -8.22 10.97 -21.25
C LEU A 448 -9.43 11.58 -20.53
N GLU A 449 -9.52 12.91 -20.46
CA GLU A 449 -10.65 13.59 -19.81
C GLU A 449 -12.00 13.23 -20.45
N ARG A 450 -12.05 13.19 -21.79
CA ARG A 450 -13.25 12.81 -22.55
C ARG A 450 -13.62 11.36 -22.26
N ASP A 451 -12.65 10.45 -22.28
CA ASP A 451 -12.86 9.02 -22.08
C ASP A 451 -13.40 8.76 -20.65
N ILE A 452 -12.78 9.36 -19.62
CA ILE A 452 -13.23 9.30 -18.22
C ILE A 452 -14.66 9.86 -18.09
N THR A 453 -14.96 10.98 -18.73
CA THR A 453 -16.30 11.60 -18.71
C THR A 453 -17.37 10.69 -19.30
N GLN A 454 -17.01 9.87 -20.28
CA GLN A 454 -17.89 8.87 -20.89
C GLN A 454 -17.96 7.55 -20.09
N GLY A 455 -17.18 7.44 -19.01
CA GLY A 455 -17.11 6.23 -18.19
C GLY A 455 -16.21 5.13 -18.76
N ASP A 456 -15.34 5.46 -19.72
CA ASP A 456 -14.38 4.54 -20.33
C ASP A 456 -12.97 4.80 -19.76
N LEU A 457 -12.41 3.81 -19.08
CA LEU A 457 -11.05 3.87 -18.52
C LEU A 457 -10.04 3.03 -19.31
N SER A 458 -10.40 2.54 -20.50
CA SER A 458 -9.51 1.71 -21.32
C SER A 458 -8.20 2.41 -21.65
N SER A 459 -8.23 3.69 -22.04
CA SER A 459 -7.03 4.47 -22.37
C SER A 459 -6.12 4.68 -21.16
N LEU A 460 -6.69 4.97 -19.99
CA LEU A 460 -5.96 5.08 -18.72
C LEU A 460 -5.33 3.74 -18.31
N ASN A 461 -6.11 2.67 -18.32
CA ASN A 461 -5.66 1.35 -17.91
C ASN A 461 -4.57 0.80 -18.84
N SER A 462 -4.67 1.04 -20.15
CA SER A 462 -3.61 0.74 -21.11
C SER A 462 -2.33 1.53 -20.81
N TRP A 463 -2.46 2.84 -20.54
CA TRP A 463 -1.29 3.67 -20.20
C TRP A 463 -0.61 3.19 -18.91
N LEU A 464 -1.37 2.86 -17.86
CA LEU A 464 -0.81 2.33 -16.60
C LEU A 464 -0.15 0.96 -16.80
N LYS A 465 -0.76 0.09 -17.62
CA LYS A 465 -0.16 -1.20 -17.98
C LYS A 465 1.19 -1.02 -18.65
N GLU A 466 1.25 -0.14 -19.65
CA GLU A 466 2.43 0.08 -20.47
C GLU A 466 3.56 0.80 -19.71
N ASN A 467 3.23 1.75 -18.85
CA ASN A 467 4.24 2.61 -18.24
C ASN A 467 4.61 2.19 -16.81
N ILE A 468 3.78 1.38 -16.15
CA ILE A 468 3.98 0.98 -14.74
C ILE A 468 3.90 -0.54 -14.59
N HIS A 469 2.76 -1.15 -14.93
CA HIS A 469 2.47 -2.50 -14.45
C HIS A 469 3.41 -3.56 -15.04
N GLN A 470 3.65 -3.52 -16.35
CA GLN A 470 4.44 -4.55 -17.04
C GLN A 470 5.94 -4.56 -16.65
N HIS A 471 6.41 -3.60 -15.85
CA HIS A 471 7.81 -3.49 -15.50
C HIS A 471 8.17 -4.25 -14.22
N GLY A 472 7.20 -4.59 -13.38
CA GLY A 472 7.46 -5.18 -12.07
C GLY A 472 8.56 -4.44 -11.30
N CYS A 473 9.57 -5.15 -10.80
CA CYS A 473 10.75 -4.55 -10.17
C CYS A 473 11.93 -4.26 -11.13
N ARG A 474 11.72 -4.13 -12.44
CA ARG A 474 12.81 -3.89 -13.41
C ARG A 474 13.57 -2.58 -13.14
N TYR A 475 12.86 -1.56 -12.66
CA TYR A 475 13.39 -0.22 -12.43
C TYR A 475 13.28 0.15 -10.96
N SER A 476 14.17 1.01 -10.45
CA SER A 476 13.92 1.67 -9.17
C SER A 476 12.63 2.52 -9.24
N SER A 477 12.02 2.86 -8.10
CA SER A 477 10.81 3.69 -8.09
C SER A 477 11.03 5.04 -8.80
N ASP A 478 12.17 5.69 -8.56
CA ASP A 478 12.53 6.96 -9.21
C ASP A 478 12.68 6.82 -10.73
N GLU A 479 13.33 5.76 -11.21
CA GLU A 479 13.47 5.48 -12.65
C GLU A 479 12.13 5.13 -13.28
N LEU A 480 11.29 4.34 -12.61
CA LEU A 480 9.95 3.98 -13.09
C LEU A 480 9.09 5.22 -13.30
N TYR A 481 9.04 6.11 -12.31
CA TYR A 481 8.34 7.38 -12.44
C TYR A 481 8.95 8.29 -13.51
N ARG A 482 10.28 8.31 -13.64
CA ARG A 482 10.97 9.11 -14.66
C ARG A 482 10.66 8.63 -16.07
N LEU A 483 10.65 7.32 -16.30
CA LEU A 483 10.28 6.73 -17.59
C LEU A 483 8.81 6.99 -17.92
N ALA A 484 7.92 6.80 -16.94
CA ALA A 484 6.48 6.98 -17.14
C ALA A 484 6.08 8.45 -17.35
N THR A 485 6.72 9.39 -16.63
CA THR A 485 6.22 10.79 -16.54
C THR A 485 7.25 11.87 -16.90
N GLY A 486 8.47 11.47 -17.25
CA GLY A 486 9.58 12.38 -17.60
C GLY A 486 10.37 12.93 -16.40
N SER A 487 9.99 12.64 -15.15
CA SER A 487 10.70 13.08 -13.94
C SER A 487 10.51 12.12 -12.76
N GLU A 488 11.39 12.19 -11.76
CA GLU A 488 11.30 11.42 -10.52
C GLU A 488 10.07 11.81 -9.68
N LEU A 489 9.78 11.03 -8.63
CA LEU A 489 8.67 11.32 -7.72
C LEU A 489 8.88 12.68 -7.03
N THR A 490 7.87 13.54 -7.10
CA THR A 490 7.86 14.85 -6.43
C THR A 490 6.46 15.14 -5.90
N VAL A 491 6.36 15.96 -4.85
CA VAL A 491 5.08 16.33 -4.25
C VAL A 491 4.29 17.35 -5.08
N GLY A 492 4.90 18.03 -6.05
CA GLY A 492 4.30 19.12 -6.82
C GLY A 492 2.92 18.79 -7.39
N PRO A 493 2.79 17.75 -8.24
CA PRO A 493 1.50 17.34 -8.83
C PRO A 493 0.43 17.02 -7.78
N TYR A 494 0.82 16.43 -6.64
CA TYR A 494 -0.10 16.12 -5.55
C TYR A 494 -0.64 17.37 -4.86
N LEU A 495 0.23 18.35 -4.59
CA LEU A 495 -0.16 19.61 -3.97
C LEU A 495 -1.01 20.46 -4.91
N GLU A 496 -0.69 20.49 -6.20
CA GLU A 496 -1.49 21.14 -7.25
C GLU A 496 -2.90 20.52 -7.30
N TYR A 497 -2.99 19.19 -7.41
CA TYR A 497 -4.25 18.46 -7.41
C TYR A 497 -5.13 18.79 -6.19
N LEU A 498 -4.58 18.66 -4.98
CA LEU A 498 -5.34 18.93 -3.76
C LEU A 498 -5.78 20.39 -3.68
N THR A 499 -4.88 21.32 -3.98
CA THR A 499 -5.15 22.75 -3.89
C THR A 499 -6.24 23.15 -4.87
N GLU A 500 -6.13 22.73 -6.14
CA GLU A 500 -7.13 23.03 -7.16
C GLU A 500 -8.49 22.45 -6.80
N LYS A 501 -8.54 21.14 -6.51
CA LYS A 501 -9.78 20.42 -6.19
C LYS A 501 -10.51 21.05 -5.01
N PHE A 502 -9.82 21.29 -3.90
CA PHE A 502 -10.48 21.75 -2.69
C PHE A 502 -10.72 23.27 -2.65
N THR A 503 -9.90 24.08 -3.34
CA THR A 503 -10.21 25.50 -3.56
C THR A 503 -11.50 25.65 -4.37
N ASN A 504 -11.67 24.87 -5.44
CA ASN A 504 -12.87 24.88 -6.26
C ASN A 504 -14.10 24.36 -5.49
N LEU A 505 -13.95 23.26 -4.74
CA LEU A 505 -15.06 22.63 -4.02
C LEU A 505 -15.59 23.49 -2.86
N TYR A 506 -14.69 24.14 -2.12
CA TYR A 506 -15.03 24.98 -0.97
C TYR A 506 -15.12 26.49 -1.27
N LYS A 507 -14.84 26.90 -2.52
CA LYS A 507 -14.91 28.29 -3.00
C LYS A 507 -14.04 29.22 -2.15
N LEU A 508 -12.77 28.87 -2.02
CA LEU A 508 -11.82 29.59 -1.17
C LEU A 508 -11.42 30.95 -1.74
#